data_AF-A0A1Q5HNG2-F1
#
_entry.id   AF-A0A1Q5HNG2-F1
#
_cell.length_a   1.000
_cell.length_b   1.000
_cell.length_c   1.000
_cell.angle_alpha   90.00
_cell.angle_beta   90.00
_cell.angle_gamma   90.00
#
_symmetry.space_group_name_H-M   'P 1'
#
loop_
_entity.id
_entity.type
_entity.pdbx_description
1 polymer ?
#
loop_
_entity_poly.entity_id
_entity_poly.type
_entity_poly.pdbx_seq_one_letter_code
_entity_poly.pdbx_strand_id
1 'polypeptide(L)'
;MPSPRRGRGAAAKPAAGKIVRKAVEKLEKPIVRVTGPNRSLPTKVIRVERRNFHATAQFRRKMAALKKLSDEGKLYKATNPVARDKSITDGYKERIRQKIWDKYWPHDKDLANRLSQRLSDYHPDHVWELQLGGPDTVDNLKLLHGRTNTDIGSQIWGQIQNLPDGTPIRIEVVD
;
A
#
# COMPACT_ATOMS: atom_id res chain seq x y z
N MET A 1 16.73 -67.92 -17.21
CA MET A 1 15.99 -67.26 -16.10
C MET A 1 16.57 -67.79 -14.79
N PRO A 2 17.05 -66.95 -13.85
CA PRO A 2 16.38 -65.75 -13.35
C PRO A 2 17.15 -64.43 -13.59
N SER A 3 16.39 -63.33 -13.60
CA SER A 3 16.80 -61.95 -13.95
C SER A 3 17.65 -61.23 -12.89
N PRO A 4 18.55 -60.30 -13.28
CA PRO A 4 19.20 -59.39 -12.34
C PRO A 4 18.25 -58.27 -11.90
N ARG A 5 18.05 -58.12 -10.59
CA ARG A 5 17.31 -57.00 -10.00
C ARG A 5 18.15 -55.71 -10.12
N ARG A 6 17.65 -54.76 -10.90
CA ARG A 6 18.18 -53.39 -11.03
C ARG A 6 18.20 -52.69 -9.67
N GLY A 7 19.38 -52.22 -9.25
CA GLY A 7 19.53 -51.30 -8.12
C GLY A 7 18.80 -49.98 -8.41
N ARG A 8 17.95 -49.55 -7.49
CA ARG A 8 17.32 -48.23 -7.54
C ARG A 8 18.39 -47.18 -7.28
N GLY A 9 18.73 -46.40 -8.30
CA GLY A 9 19.53 -45.19 -8.12
C GLY A 9 18.84 -44.26 -7.13
N ALA A 10 19.57 -43.85 -6.10
CA ALA A 10 19.11 -42.83 -5.17
C ALA A 10 18.88 -41.53 -5.96
N ALA A 11 17.61 -41.15 -6.12
CA ALA A 11 17.26 -39.83 -6.62
C ALA A 11 17.83 -38.78 -5.67
N ALA A 12 18.72 -37.92 -6.18
CA ALA A 12 19.20 -36.77 -5.44
C ALA A 12 17.99 -35.93 -5.00
N LYS A 13 17.85 -35.72 -3.68
CA LYS A 13 16.83 -34.85 -3.11
C LYS A 13 16.98 -33.45 -3.74
N PRO A 14 15.88 -32.81 -4.18
CA PRO A 14 15.96 -31.55 -4.90
C PRO A 14 16.57 -30.44 -4.04
N ALA A 15 17.18 -29.46 -4.71
CA ALA A 15 17.91 -28.31 -4.19
C ALA A 15 17.06 -27.29 -3.37
N ALA A 16 15.97 -27.73 -2.73
CA ALA A 16 15.09 -26.91 -1.91
C ALA A 16 15.83 -26.23 -0.75
N GLY A 17 16.82 -26.90 -0.14
CA GLY A 17 17.57 -26.38 1.00
C GLY A 17 18.42 -25.12 0.69
N LYS A 18 18.90 -24.95 -0.55
CA LYS A 18 19.66 -23.74 -0.95
C LYS A 18 18.73 -22.55 -1.21
N ILE A 19 17.55 -22.80 -1.76
CA ILE A 19 16.55 -21.76 -2.05
C ILE A 19 15.99 -21.22 -0.73
N VAL A 20 15.63 -22.12 0.21
CA VAL A 20 15.14 -21.76 1.53
C VAL A 20 16.20 -20.99 2.32
N ARG A 21 17.47 -21.43 2.31
CA ARG A 21 18.56 -20.71 2.99
C ARG A 21 18.76 -19.29 2.43
N LYS A 22 18.80 -19.11 1.10
CA LYS A 22 18.90 -17.77 0.51
C LYS A 22 17.72 -16.86 0.86
N ALA A 23 16.51 -17.41 0.96
CA ALA A 23 15.34 -16.65 1.38
C ALA A 23 15.42 -16.24 2.87
N VAL A 24 15.93 -17.12 3.74
CA VAL A 24 16.16 -16.85 5.16
C VAL A 24 17.30 -15.84 5.37
N GLU A 25 18.42 -15.98 4.65
CA GLU A 25 19.56 -15.05 4.70
C GLU A 25 19.18 -13.63 4.25
N LYS A 26 18.22 -13.52 3.32
CA LYS A 26 17.66 -12.24 2.86
C LYS A 26 16.73 -11.59 3.90
N LEU A 27 16.21 -12.35 4.86
CA LEU A 27 15.38 -11.86 5.97
C LEU A 27 16.21 -11.41 7.18
N GLU A 28 17.45 -11.88 7.33
CA GLU A 28 18.33 -11.55 8.47
C GLU A 28 19.05 -10.20 8.32
N LYS A 29 19.22 -9.67 7.11
CA LYS A 29 19.83 -8.34 6.92
C LYS A 29 18.79 -7.25 7.18
N PRO A 30 19.07 -6.28 8.07
CA PRO A 30 18.17 -5.17 8.31
C PRO A 30 17.94 -4.41 7.01
N ILE A 31 16.67 -4.22 6.65
CA ILE A 31 16.28 -3.41 5.49
C ILE A 31 16.62 -1.95 5.81
N VAL A 32 17.66 -1.41 5.16
CA VAL A 32 17.97 0.01 5.23
C VAL A 32 16.93 0.77 4.42
N ARG A 33 16.16 1.64 5.07
CA ARG A 33 15.05 2.37 4.46
C ARG A 33 15.49 3.74 4.00
N VAL A 34 15.09 4.13 2.79
CA VAL A 34 15.26 5.50 2.32
C VAL A 34 14.32 6.45 3.07
N THR A 35 14.85 7.61 3.49
CA THR A 35 14.14 8.63 4.27
C THR A 35 13.80 9.89 3.47
N GLY A 36 14.11 9.90 2.16
CA GLY A 36 13.87 11.04 1.31
C GLY A 36 14.22 10.82 -0.16
N PRO A 37 13.93 11.81 -1.02
CA PRO A 37 14.33 11.80 -2.42
C PRO A 37 15.85 11.87 -2.57
N ASN A 38 16.42 10.91 -3.28
CA ASN A 38 17.80 10.94 -3.73
C ASN A 38 17.91 11.83 -4.97
N ARG A 39 18.40 13.05 -4.78
CA ARG A 39 18.50 14.08 -5.82
C ARG A 39 19.55 13.79 -6.91
N SER A 40 20.37 12.76 -6.76
CA SER A 40 21.26 12.31 -7.85
C SER A 40 20.55 11.44 -8.88
N LEU A 41 19.37 10.91 -8.56
CA LEU A 41 18.56 10.12 -9.48
C LEU A 41 17.68 11.02 -10.35
N PRO A 42 17.41 10.64 -11.61
CA PRO A 42 16.47 11.37 -12.44
C PRO A 42 15.07 11.33 -11.84
N THR A 43 14.38 12.47 -11.87
CA THR A 43 13.01 12.56 -11.39
C THR A 43 12.07 11.80 -12.32
N LYS A 44 11.26 10.90 -11.77
CA LYS A 44 10.22 10.18 -12.50
C LYS A 44 8.89 10.93 -12.39
N VAL A 45 8.33 11.31 -13.55
CA VAL A 45 6.93 11.75 -13.63
C VAL A 45 6.02 10.52 -13.73
N ILE A 46 5.01 10.47 -12.88
CA ILE A 46 3.95 9.46 -12.91
C ILE A 46 2.60 10.12 -13.16
N ARG A 47 1.72 9.41 -13.86
CA ARG A 47 0.36 9.87 -14.19
C ARG A 47 -0.68 9.11 -13.40
N VAL A 48 -1.62 9.83 -12.78
CA VAL A 48 -2.75 9.22 -12.08
C VAL A 48 -4.04 9.70 -12.74
N GLU A 49 -4.78 8.77 -13.33
CA GLU A 49 -5.99 9.02 -14.09
C GLU A 49 -7.24 8.83 -13.23
N ARG A 50 -8.19 9.76 -13.30
CA ARG A 50 -9.51 9.56 -12.69
C ARG A 50 -10.32 8.60 -13.55
N ARG A 51 -10.73 7.49 -12.95
CA ARG A 51 -11.72 6.58 -13.56
C ARG A 51 -13.14 7.04 -13.28
N ASN A 52 -14.07 6.66 -14.14
CA ASN A 52 -15.50 6.99 -13.99
C ASN A 52 -16.12 6.47 -12.67
N PHE A 53 -15.61 5.38 -12.11
CA PHE A 53 -16.06 4.81 -10.84
C PHE A 53 -15.41 5.47 -9.61
N HIS A 54 -14.49 6.43 -9.80
CA HIS A 54 -13.92 7.16 -8.67
C HIS A 54 -14.93 8.13 -8.09
N ALA A 55 -15.05 8.14 -6.76
CA ALA A 55 -15.77 9.20 -6.07
C ALA A 55 -15.03 10.53 -6.28
N THR A 56 -15.54 11.38 -7.17
CA THR A 56 -14.86 12.59 -7.69
C THR A 56 -14.26 13.46 -6.59
N ALA A 57 -15.03 13.79 -5.55
CA ALA A 57 -14.55 14.63 -4.46
C ALA A 57 -13.40 13.97 -3.67
N GLN A 58 -13.45 12.65 -3.48
CA GLN A 58 -12.42 11.92 -2.72
C GLN A 58 -11.13 11.78 -3.54
N PHE A 59 -11.26 11.46 -4.83
CA PHE A 59 -10.14 11.42 -5.76
C PHE A 59 -9.43 12.78 -5.84
N ARG A 60 -10.18 13.86 -6.10
CA ARG A 60 -9.64 15.21 -6.21
C ARG A 60 -8.93 15.65 -4.93
N ARG A 61 -9.51 15.38 -3.76
CA ARG A 61 -8.87 15.68 -2.46
C ARG A 61 -7.51 14.99 -2.32
N LYS A 62 -7.43 13.70 -2.62
CA LYS A 62 -6.18 12.93 -2.53
C LYS A 62 -5.16 13.43 -3.56
N MET A 63 -5.58 13.61 -4.80
CA MET A 63 -4.72 14.10 -5.87
C MET A 63 -4.20 15.51 -5.62
N ALA A 64 -5.01 16.41 -5.03
CA ALA A 64 -4.55 17.74 -4.65
C ALA A 64 -3.46 17.68 -3.57
N ALA A 65 -3.61 16.83 -2.56
CA ALA A 65 -2.60 16.64 -1.52
C ALA A 65 -1.30 16.04 -2.10
N LEU A 66 -1.41 15.00 -2.92
CA LEU A 66 -0.27 14.38 -3.59
C LEU A 66 0.42 15.34 -4.57
N LYS A 67 -0.34 16.14 -5.33
CA LYS A 67 0.22 17.16 -6.21
C LYS A 67 0.99 18.21 -5.41
N LYS A 68 0.44 18.70 -4.29
CA LYS A 68 1.14 19.63 -3.40
C LYS A 68 2.48 19.05 -2.92
N LEU A 69 2.50 17.81 -2.45
CA LEU A 69 3.73 17.13 -2.04
C LEU A 69 4.74 16.94 -3.19
N SER A 70 4.23 16.67 -4.40
CA SER A 70 5.02 16.60 -5.64
C SER A 70 5.65 17.96 -5.97
N ASP A 71 4.86 19.04 -5.93
CA ASP A 71 5.32 20.40 -6.21
C ASP A 71 6.37 20.86 -5.17
N GLU A 72 6.23 20.42 -3.92
CA GLU A 72 7.22 20.63 -2.84
C GLU A 72 8.45 19.71 -2.95
N GLY A 73 8.49 18.80 -3.93
CA GLY A 73 9.62 17.89 -4.16
C GLY A 73 9.82 16.84 -3.06
N LYS A 74 8.76 16.50 -2.32
CA LYS A 74 8.82 15.60 -1.15
C LYS A 74 8.62 14.12 -1.49
N LEU A 75 8.07 13.81 -2.66
CA LEU A 75 7.72 12.44 -3.02
C LEU A 75 8.93 11.68 -3.57
N TYR A 76 9.05 10.43 -3.14
CA TYR A 76 10.10 9.53 -3.62
C TYR A 76 9.65 8.07 -3.54
N LYS A 77 10.23 7.21 -4.35
CA LYS A 77 9.97 5.77 -4.28
C LYS A 77 10.50 5.19 -2.97
N ALA A 78 9.60 4.75 -2.09
CA ALA A 78 9.98 4.18 -0.80
C ALA A 78 10.55 2.76 -0.91
N THR A 79 11.32 2.35 0.11
CA THR A 79 11.82 0.98 0.22
C THR A 79 10.69 -0.01 0.45
N ASN A 80 10.65 -1.07 -0.36
CA ASN A 80 9.64 -2.13 -0.28
C ASN A 80 10.21 -3.39 0.41
N PRO A 81 9.49 -4.08 1.32
CA PRO A 81 8.17 -3.74 1.85
C PRO A 81 8.14 -2.40 2.59
N VAL A 82 7.12 -1.57 2.32
CA VAL A 82 6.91 -0.32 3.04
C VAL A 82 6.78 -0.57 4.54
N ALA A 83 7.27 0.35 5.37
CA ALA A 83 7.08 0.26 6.81
C ALA A 83 5.61 0.53 7.10
N ARG A 84 4.92 -0.47 7.67
CA ARG A 84 3.50 -0.37 7.99
C ARG A 84 3.16 -1.12 9.27
N ASP A 85 2.51 -0.44 10.19
CA ASP A 85 1.80 -0.98 11.33
C ASP A 85 0.30 -1.04 11.02
N LYS A 86 -0.23 -2.26 10.87
CA LYS A 86 -1.64 -2.48 10.55
C LYS A 86 -2.58 -2.00 11.65
N SER A 87 -2.13 -1.99 12.91
CA SER A 87 -2.93 -1.57 14.06
C SER A 87 -3.38 -0.10 13.95
N ILE A 88 -2.59 0.74 13.27
CA ILE A 88 -2.92 2.14 12.99
C ILE A 88 -4.17 2.23 12.10
N THR A 89 -4.18 1.49 10.99
CA THR A 89 -5.32 1.48 10.06
C THR A 89 -6.55 0.79 10.66
N ASP A 90 -6.36 -0.33 11.36
CA ASP A 90 -7.46 -1.08 11.96
C ASP A 90 -8.12 -0.28 13.09
N GLY A 91 -7.31 0.30 13.97
CA GLY A 91 -7.79 1.16 15.06
C GLY A 91 -8.48 2.43 14.53
N TYR A 92 -8.06 2.98 13.40
CA TYR A 92 -8.74 4.13 12.80
C TYR A 92 -10.17 3.81 12.36
N LYS A 93 -10.38 2.67 11.68
CA LYS A 93 -11.72 2.27 11.22
C LYS A 93 -12.63 1.95 12.42
N GLU A 94 -12.10 1.29 13.44
CA GLU A 94 -12.85 0.98 14.67
C GLU A 94 -13.30 2.24 15.40
N ARG A 95 -12.42 3.23 15.56
CA ARG A 95 -12.79 4.52 16.19
C ARG A 95 -13.92 5.23 15.46
N ILE A 96 -13.99 5.13 14.13
CA ILE A 96 -15.08 5.72 13.35
C ILE A 96 -16.38 4.93 13.57
N ARG A 97 -16.31 3.59 13.58
CA ARG A 97 -17.46 2.74 13.92
C ARG A 97 -17.99 3.10 15.31
N GLN A 98 -17.14 3.17 16.32
CA GLN A 98 -17.54 3.53 17.68
C GLN A 98 -18.24 4.90 17.71
N LYS A 99 -17.71 5.92 17.04
CA LYS A 99 -18.36 7.24 16.95
C LYS A 99 -19.74 7.21 16.29
N ILE A 100 -19.95 6.35 15.29
CA ILE A 100 -21.27 6.14 14.69
C ILE A 100 -22.23 5.54 15.73
N TRP A 101 -21.77 4.52 16.44
CA TRP A 101 -22.57 3.84 17.45
C TRP A 101 -22.91 4.77 18.60
N ASP A 102 -21.93 5.44 19.21
CA ASP A 102 -22.16 6.35 20.33
C ASP A 102 -23.17 7.46 19.99
N LYS A 103 -23.11 7.97 18.75
CA LYS A 103 -23.96 9.08 18.32
C LYS A 103 -25.39 8.66 18.00
N TYR A 104 -25.57 7.52 17.34
CA TYR A 104 -26.86 7.14 16.75
C TYR A 104 -27.53 5.97 17.44
N TRP A 105 -26.79 5.04 18.05
CA TRP A 105 -27.36 3.86 18.70
C TRP A 105 -28.43 4.17 19.76
N PRO A 106 -28.29 5.21 20.61
CA PRO A 106 -29.29 5.48 21.64
C PRO A 106 -30.67 5.93 21.11
N HIS A 107 -30.73 6.49 19.90
CA HIS A 107 -31.94 7.16 19.39
C HIS A 107 -32.37 6.73 17.97
N ASP A 108 -31.48 6.14 17.18
CA ASP A 108 -31.73 5.69 15.80
C ASP A 108 -30.79 4.52 15.44
N LYS A 109 -31.18 3.32 15.86
CA LYS A 109 -30.41 2.08 15.63
C LYS A 109 -30.28 1.75 14.15
N ASP A 110 -31.32 2.03 13.35
CA ASP A 110 -31.31 1.75 11.92
C ASP A 110 -30.30 2.64 11.18
N LEU A 111 -30.20 3.92 11.55
CA LEU A 111 -29.16 4.80 11.04
C LEU A 111 -27.76 4.33 11.48
N ALA A 112 -27.58 3.95 12.75
CA ALA A 112 -26.30 3.44 13.24
C ALA A 112 -25.82 2.21 12.45
N ASN A 113 -26.72 1.25 12.22
CA ASN A 113 -26.46 0.04 11.44
C ASN A 113 -26.15 0.37 9.98
N ARG A 114 -26.96 1.23 9.34
CA ARG A 114 -26.77 1.62 7.94
C ARG A 114 -25.44 2.34 7.69
N LEU A 115 -25.05 3.24 8.61
CA LEU A 115 -23.76 3.94 8.53
C LEU A 115 -22.59 3.00 8.80
N SER A 116 -22.72 2.07 9.75
CA SER A 116 -21.71 1.04 10.02
C SER A 116 -21.53 0.08 8.86
N GLN A 117 -22.61 -0.30 8.20
CA GLN A 117 -22.57 -1.10 6.97
C GLN A 117 -21.89 -0.30 5.87
N ARG A 118 -22.28 0.95 5.63
CA ARG A 118 -21.62 1.80 4.62
C ARG A 118 -20.12 1.97 4.87
N LEU A 119 -19.68 2.00 6.12
CA LEU A 119 -18.26 2.07 6.48
C LEU A 119 -17.47 0.83 6.02
N SER A 120 -18.10 -0.33 5.78
CA SER A 120 -17.41 -1.52 5.25
C SER A 120 -16.72 -1.22 3.93
N ASP A 121 -17.35 -0.43 3.07
CA ASP A 121 -16.90 -0.12 1.71
C ASP A 121 -15.77 0.92 1.66
N TYR A 122 -15.41 1.49 2.81
CA TYR A 122 -14.36 2.50 2.94
C TYR A 122 -13.12 1.92 3.60
N HIS A 123 -11.97 2.29 3.05
CA HIS A 123 -10.66 1.92 3.58
C HIS A 123 -10.00 3.15 4.22
N PRO A 124 -9.31 2.97 5.37
CA PRO A 124 -8.32 3.93 5.83
C PRO A 124 -7.22 4.02 4.77
N ASP A 125 -7.00 5.22 4.26
CA ASP A 125 -6.07 5.50 3.19
C ASP A 125 -5.09 6.58 3.64
N HIS A 126 -3.81 6.35 3.36
CA HIS A 126 -2.76 7.33 3.61
C HIS A 126 -2.82 8.41 2.53
N VAL A 127 -3.15 9.64 2.92
CA VAL A 127 -3.25 10.77 1.98
C VAL A 127 -1.92 10.99 1.29
N TRP A 128 -0.83 11.03 2.07
CA TRP A 128 0.52 10.82 1.58
C TRP A 128 0.80 9.32 1.54
N GLU A 129 0.76 8.74 0.33
CA GLU A 129 1.03 7.33 0.06
C GLU A 129 2.35 6.83 0.69
N LEU A 130 2.29 5.69 1.40
CA LEU A 130 3.48 5.07 2.01
C LEU A 130 4.56 4.74 0.97
N GLN A 131 4.14 4.25 -0.20
CA GLN A 131 5.03 3.95 -1.32
C GLN A 131 5.71 5.19 -1.93
N LEU A 132 5.20 6.38 -1.60
CA LEU A 132 5.75 7.68 -1.98
C LEU A 132 6.43 8.42 -0.82
N GLY A 133 6.80 7.70 0.26
CA GLY A 133 7.52 8.24 1.41
C GLY A 133 6.64 8.81 2.52
N GLY A 134 5.33 8.56 2.47
CA GLY A 134 4.40 9.07 3.48
C GLY A 134 4.58 8.40 4.84
N PRO A 135 4.32 9.12 5.95
CA PRO A 135 4.40 8.57 7.28
C PRO A 135 3.20 7.66 7.58
N ASP A 136 3.45 6.52 8.23
CA ASP A 136 2.39 5.63 8.70
C ASP A 136 1.84 6.10 10.04
N THR A 137 0.90 7.04 9.99
CA THR A 137 0.41 7.79 11.15
C THR A 137 -1.08 8.08 11.01
N VAL A 138 -1.77 8.26 12.14
CA VAL A 138 -3.23 8.46 12.17
C VAL A 138 -3.66 9.76 11.50
N ASP A 139 -2.87 10.83 11.62
CA ASP A 139 -3.12 12.14 11.00
C ASP A 139 -2.98 12.11 9.47
N ASN A 140 -2.18 11.17 8.94
CA ASN A 140 -2.09 10.91 7.51
C ASN A 140 -3.24 10.05 6.97
N LEU A 141 -4.15 9.55 7.82
CA LEU A 141 -5.28 8.72 7.37
C LEU A 141 -6.52 9.54 7.02
N LYS A 142 -7.19 9.15 5.94
CA LYS A 142 -8.57 9.54 5.61
C LYS A 142 -9.36 8.34 5.12
N LEU A 143 -10.69 8.40 5.26
CA LEU A 143 -11.55 7.41 4.60
C LEU A 143 -11.63 7.71 3.10
N LEU A 144 -11.44 6.65 2.32
CA LEU A 144 -11.57 6.63 0.87
C LEU A 144 -12.36 5.37 0.48
N HIS A 145 -13.23 5.47 -0.52
CA HIS A 145 -13.94 4.30 -1.04
C HIS A 145 -12.92 3.24 -1.50
N GLY A 146 -13.11 1.98 -1.07
CA GLY A 146 -12.12 0.92 -1.22
C GLY A 146 -11.68 0.72 -2.67
N ARG A 147 -12.64 0.70 -3.62
CA ARG A 147 -12.33 0.60 -5.06
C ARG A 147 -11.48 1.77 -5.58
N THR A 148 -11.75 3.00 -5.13
CA THR A 148 -10.96 4.17 -5.52
C THR A 148 -9.55 4.11 -4.92
N ASN A 149 -9.43 3.69 -3.66
CA ASN A 149 -8.14 3.50 -3.00
C ASN A 149 -7.27 2.48 -3.76
N THR A 150 -7.81 1.29 -4.00
CA THR A 150 -7.09 0.21 -4.68
C THR A 150 -6.62 0.61 -6.08
N ASP A 151 -7.47 1.29 -6.85
CA ASP A 151 -7.12 1.70 -8.21
C ASP A 151 -6.00 2.75 -8.22
N ILE A 152 -6.11 3.80 -7.41
CA ILE A 152 -5.06 4.83 -7.29
C ILE A 152 -3.73 4.20 -6.87
N GLY A 153 -3.74 3.36 -5.83
CA GLY A 153 -2.54 2.67 -5.35
C GLY A 153 -1.91 1.80 -6.42
N SER A 154 -2.73 1.10 -7.22
CA SER A 154 -2.26 0.25 -8.33
C SER A 154 -1.66 1.06 -9.48
N GLN A 155 -2.28 2.17 -9.87
CA GLN A 155 -1.76 3.07 -10.90
C GLN A 155 -0.37 3.60 -10.53
N ILE A 156 -0.20 4.03 -9.27
CA ILE A 156 1.08 4.52 -8.75
C ILE A 156 2.11 3.39 -8.73
N TRP A 157 1.78 2.27 -8.08
CA TRP A 157 2.71 1.14 -7.93
C TRP A 157 3.21 0.62 -9.27
N GLY A 158 2.31 0.47 -10.26
CA GLY A 158 2.65 0.02 -11.60
C GLY A 158 3.73 0.85 -12.29
N GLN A 159 3.83 2.14 -11.95
CA GLN A 159 4.81 3.07 -12.53
C GLN A 159 6.11 3.18 -11.74
N ILE A 160 6.11 2.82 -10.44
CA ILE A 160 7.27 3.03 -9.55
C ILE A 160 7.95 1.75 -9.06
N GLN A 161 7.30 0.58 -9.17
CA GLN A 161 7.77 -0.66 -8.54
C GLN A 161 9.19 -1.08 -8.93
N ASN A 162 9.61 -0.77 -10.15
CA ASN A 162 10.92 -1.13 -10.69
C ASN A 162 11.95 0.00 -10.61
N LEU A 163 11.62 1.13 -9.97
CA LEU A 163 12.55 2.23 -9.79
C LEU A 163 13.48 1.95 -8.60
N PRO A 164 14.71 2.48 -8.62
CA PRO A 164 15.58 2.51 -7.44
C PRO A 164 14.90 3.19 -6.25
N ASP A 165 15.13 2.67 -5.04
CA ASP A 165 14.72 3.33 -3.80
C ASP A 165 15.26 4.77 -3.75
N GLY A 166 14.41 5.69 -3.27
CA GLY A 166 14.74 7.11 -3.20
C GLY A 166 14.53 7.87 -4.52
N THR A 167 14.12 7.22 -5.62
CA THR A 167 13.87 7.93 -6.90
C THR A 167 12.86 9.07 -6.68
N PRO A 168 13.20 10.34 -6.97
CA PRO A 168 12.27 11.46 -6.83
C PRO A 168 11.07 11.28 -7.75
N ILE A 169 9.86 11.54 -7.24
CA ILE A 169 8.60 11.35 -7.97
C ILE A 169 7.90 12.69 -8.15
N ARG A 170 7.38 12.94 -9.36
CA ARG A 170 6.43 14.01 -9.66
C ARG A 170 5.11 13.42 -10.13
N ILE A 171 4.00 14.04 -9.74
CA ILE A 171 2.66 13.57 -10.07
C ILE A 171 2.00 14.51 -11.08
N GLU A 172 1.52 13.92 -12.16
CA GLU A 172 0.57 14.51 -13.10
C GLU A 172 -0.81 13.87 -12.89
N VAL A 173 -1.84 14.71 -12.75
CA VAL A 173 -3.22 14.26 -12.58
C VAL A 173 -3.93 14.39 -13.92
N VAL A 174 -4.58 13.32 -14.36
CA VAL A 174 -5.43 13.30 -15.56
C VAL A 174 -6.86 13.12 -15.08
N ASP A 175 -7.67 14.18 -15.13
CA ASP A 175 -9.04 14.22 -14.58
C ASP A 175 -10.13 14.24 -15.66
#